data_AF-A0A3P6P5M9-F1
#
_entry.id   AF-A0A3P6P5M9-F1
#
_cell.length_a   1.000
_cell.length_b   1.000
_cell.length_c   1.000
_cell.angle_alpha   90.00
_cell.angle_beta   90.00
_cell.angle_gamma   90.00
#
_symmetry.space_group_name_H-M   'P 1'
#
loop_
_entity.id
_entity.type
_entity.pdbx_description
1 polymer ?
#
loop_
_entity_poly.entity_id
_entity_poly.type
_entity_poly.pdbx_seq_one_letter_code
_entity_poly.pdbx_strand_id
1 'polypeptide(L)'
;MQARGNILIIPDLFANSGGVTVSFFEWLKNLSHVSFGRLTFKYDVDSSHEILESVQQSLEAALKQGIPIRPSRQFLERADTENCEETIVHAALDHSMQRSANDHLHRFPTFSSSLKSGIVARAVVRQKIQICT
;
A
#
# COMPACT_ATOMS: atom_id res chain seq x y z
N MET A 1 12.66 -4.57 17.57
CA MET A 1 11.92 -5.77 17.99
C MET A 1 12.90 -6.56 18.85
N GLN A 2 12.48 -7.01 20.03
CA GLN A 2 13.31 -7.79 20.94
C GLN A 2 12.71 -9.19 21.07
N ALA A 3 13.57 -10.21 21.17
CA ALA A 3 13.16 -11.59 21.32
C ALA A 3 13.61 -11.99 22.72
N ARG A 4 12.66 -12.27 23.60
CA ARG A 4 12.95 -12.90 24.88
C ARG A 4 12.51 -14.36 24.75
N GLY A 5 13.47 -15.23 24.41
CA GLY A 5 13.17 -16.61 24.03
C GLY A 5 12.42 -16.69 22.68
N ASN A 6 11.33 -17.46 22.61
CA ASN A 6 10.51 -17.62 21.40
C ASN A 6 9.38 -16.56 21.28
N ILE A 7 9.45 -15.48 22.07
CA ILE A 7 8.42 -14.44 22.13
C ILE A 7 8.91 -13.19 21.40
N LEU A 8 8.16 -12.78 20.39
CA LEU A 8 8.37 -11.53 19.65
C LEU A 8 7.82 -10.33 20.44
N ILE A 9 8.70 -9.39 20.79
CA ILE A 9 8.32 -8.12 21.43
C ILE A 9 8.38 -7.01 20.38
N ILE A 10 7.21 -6.44 20.10
CA ILE A 10 7.05 -5.26 19.25
C ILE A 10 7.14 -4.03 20.16
N PRO A 11 8.05 -3.07 19.86
CA PRO A 11 8.13 -1.83 20.64
C PRO A 11 6.81 -1.07 20.61
N ASP A 12 6.41 -0.55 21.76
CA ASP A 12 5.27 0.35 21.94
C ASP A 12 5.34 1.58 21.02
N LEU A 13 6.53 2.17 20.87
CA LEU A 13 6.77 3.29 19.95
C LEU A 13 6.40 2.93 18.50
N PHE A 14 6.75 1.72 18.05
CA PHE A 14 6.42 1.25 16.71
C PHE A 14 4.92 0.93 16.60
N ALA A 15 4.38 0.17 17.55
CA ALA A 15 2.97 -0.17 17.56
C ALA A 15 2.09 1.09 17.56
N ASN A 16 2.38 2.08 18.41
CA ASN A 16 1.55 3.28 18.58
C ASN A 16 1.78 4.37 17.52
N SER A 17 2.85 4.27 16.72
CA SER A 17 3.16 5.28 15.70
C SER A 17 2.06 5.49 14.66
N GLY A 18 1.18 4.51 14.44
CA GLY A 18 0.13 4.61 13.41
C GLY A 18 -0.87 5.74 13.63
N GLY A 19 -1.27 5.99 14.88
CA GLY A 19 -2.17 7.12 15.18
C GLY A 19 -1.50 8.46 14.86
N VAL A 20 -0.22 8.59 15.21
CA VAL A 20 0.58 9.79 14.92
C VAL A 20 0.72 9.99 13.40
N THR A 21 0.96 8.92 12.65
CA THR A 21 1.07 8.97 11.18
C THR A 21 -0.25 9.39 10.51
N VAL A 22 -1.39 8.88 10.96
CA VAL A 22 -2.70 9.26 10.40
C VAL A 22 -3.05 10.71 10.75
N SER A 23 -2.78 11.16 11.99
CA SER A 23 -2.97 12.57 12.37
C SER A 23 -2.07 13.51 11.56
N PHE A 24 -0.87 13.08 11.17
CA PHE A 24 -0.02 13.84 10.27
C PHE A 24 -0.64 13.98 8.87
N PHE A 25 -1.25 12.92 8.33
CA PHE A 25 -1.97 13.00 7.06
C PHE A 25 -3.20 13.90 7.12
N GLU A 26 -3.94 13.88 8.24
CA GLU A 26 -5.06 14.80 8.47
C GLU A 26 -4.60 16.26 8.45
N TRP A 27 -3.51 16.58 9.14
CA TRP A 27 -2.92 17.91 9.13
C TRP A 27 -2.49 18.34 7.71
N LEU A 28 -1.85 17.46 6.95
CA LEU A 28 -1.47 17.72 5.56
C LEU A 28 -2.66 17.99 4.65
N LYS A 29 -3.76 17.25 4.86
CA LYS A 29 -5.02 17.49 4.14
C LYS A 29 -5.58 18.86 4.46
N ASN A 30 -5.60 19.24 5.74
CA ASN A 30 -6.12 20.53 6.19
C ASN A 30 -5.34 21.71 5.58
N LEU A 31 -4.02 21.56 5.37
CA LEU A 31 -3.21 22.56 4.67
C LEU A 31 -3.47 22.61 3.17
N SER A 32 -3.73 21.46 2.56
CA SER A 32 -3.87 21.34 1.10
C SER A 32 -5.26 21.76 0.59
N HIS A 33 -6.26 21.85 1.47
CA HIS A 33 -7.66 22.17 1.16
C HIS A 33 -8.28 21.31 0.03
N VAL A 34 -7.72 20.13 -0.24
CA VAL A 34 -8.11 19.23 -1.32
C VAL A 34 -8.09 17.80 -0.79
N SER A 35 -9.11 17.00 -1.13
CA SER A 35 -9.10 15.55 -0.86
C SER A 35 -8.06 14.85 -1.71
N PHE A 36 -7.31 13.92 -1.10
CA PHE A 36 -6.34 13.11 -1.82
C PHE A 36 -7.02 12.35 -2.98
N GLY A 37 -6.34 12.27 -4.13
CA GLY A 37 -6.84 11.57 -5.33
C GLY A 37 -7.90 12.33 -6.16
N ARG A 38 -8.50 13.42 -5.63
CA ARG A 38 -9.60 14.14 -6.33
C ARG A 38 -9.19 14.71 -7.69
N LEU A 39 -7.95 15.15 -7.83
CA LEU A 39 -7.46 15.77 -9.07
C LEU A 39 -6.86 14.77 -10.06
N THR A 40 -6.39 13.62 -9.58
CA THR A 40 -5.67 12.64 -10.42
C THR A 40 -6.52 11.46 -10.84
N PHE A 41 -7.66 11.21 -10.17
CA PHE A 41 -8.49 10.02 -10.43
C PHE A 41 -8.83 9.76 -11.89
N LYS A 42 -9.43 10.75 -12.56
CA LYS A 42 -9.84 10.63 -13.96
C LYS A 42 -8.62 10.37 -14.86
N TYR A 43 -7.53 11.05 -14.58
CA TYR A 43 -6.28 10.93 -15.33
C TYR A 43 -5.65 9.54 -15.17
N ASP A 44 -5.62 8.99 -13.96
CA ASP A 44 -5.06 7.66 -13.69
C ASP A 44 -5.87 6.54 -14.34
N VAL A 45 -7.20 6.65 -14.34
CA VAL A 45 -8.11 5.71 -15.00
C VAL A 45 -7.95 5.76 -16.52
N ASP A 46 -7.94 6.98 -17.10
CA ASP A 46 -7.78 7.16 -18.54
C ASP A 46 -6.39 6.65 -18.99
N SER A 47 -5.33 6.98 -18.26
CA SER A 47 -3.96 6.51 -18.54
C SER A 47 -3.86 4.99 -18.47
N SER A 48 -4.50 4.35 -17.48
CA SER A 48 -4.54 2.89 -17.38
C SER A 48 -5.25 2.24 -18.57
N HIS A 49 -6.33 2.85 -19.05
CA HIS A 49 -7.05 2.38 -20.23
C HIS A 49 -6.21 2.53 -21.50
N GLU A 50 -5.54 3.67 -21.68
CA GLU A 50 -4.62 3.93 -22.80
C GLU A 50 -3.48 2.91 -22.85
N ILE A 51 -2.92 2.53 -21.69
CA ILE A 51 -1.88 1.50 -21.60
C ILE A 51 -2.42 0.15 -22.07
N LEU A 52 -3.61 -0.26 -21.61
CA LEU A 52 -4.21 -1.54 -22.02
C LEU A 52 -4.50 -1.57 -23.53
N GLU A 53 -4.99 -0.46 -24.08
CA GLU A 53 -5.24 -0.31 -25.51
C GLU A 53 -3.94 -0.38 -26.32
N SER A 54 -2.89 0.33 -25.89
CA SER A 54 -1.58 0.31 -26.53
C SER A 54 -0.94 -1.10 -26.57
N VAL A 55 -1.07 -1.85 -25.47
CA VAL A 55 -0.60 -3.24 -25.41
C VAL A 55 -1.43 -4.13 -26.35
N GLN A 56 -2.74 -3.94 -26.40
CA GLN A 56 -3.60 -4.68 -27.32
C GLN A 56 -3.20 -4.42 -28.78
N GLN A 57 -3.07 -3.15 -29.18
CA GLN A 57 -2.65 -2.77 -30.53
C GLN A 57 -1.28 -3.35 -30.90
N SER A 58 -0.33 -3.35 -29.95
CA SER A 58 1.01 -3.91 -30.17
C SER A 58 0.98 -5.43 -30.39
N LEU A 59 0.14 -6.16 -29.64
CA LEU A 59 -0.02 -7.61 -29.80
C LEU A 59 -0.76 -7.96 -31.09
N GLU A 60 -1.79 -7.20 -31.45
CA GLU A 60 -2.52 -7.38 -32.71
C GLU A 60 -1.60 -7.20 -33.92
N ALA A 61 -0.72 -6.20 -33.89
CA ALA A 61 0.27 -5.97 -34.93
C ALA A 61 1.29 -7.11 -35.04
N ALA A 62 1.75 -7.65 -33.91
CA ALA A 62 2.75 -8.71 -33.88
C ALA A 62 2.18 -10.10 -34.26
N LEU A 63 1.01 -10.45 -33.73
CA LEU A 63 0.41 -11.78 -33.86
C LEU A 63 -0.60 -11.87 -35.01
N LYS A 64 -1.00 -10.74 -35.60
CA LYS A 64 -2.06 -10.63 -36.63
C LYS A 64 -3.37 -11.30 -36.21
N GLN A 65 -3.59 -11.41 -34.90
CA GLN A 65 -4.78 -11.99 -34.29
C GLN A 65 -5.36 -10.95 -33.31
N GLY A 66 -6.67 -10.77 -33.35
CA GLY A 66 -7.39 -9.91 -32.40
C GLY A 66 -7.43 -10.55 -31.03
N ILE A 67 -6.51 -10.18 -30.13
CA ILE A 67 -6.50 -10.66 -28.74
C ILE A 67 -7.03 -9.54 -27.85
N PRO A 68 -8.31 -9.60 -27.42
CA PRO A 68 -8.87 -8.55 -26.57
C PRO A 68 -8.24 -8.60 -25.18
N ILE A 69 -7.58 -7.51 -24.76
CA ILE A 69 -7.06 -7.38 -23.40
C ILE A 69 -8.16 -6.78 -22.54
N ARG A 70 -8.68 -7.57 -21.61
CA ARG A 70 -9.69 -7.10 -20.64
C ARG A 70 -9.06 -6.94 -19.26
N PRO A 71 -9.36 -5.85 -18.54
CA PRO A 71 -8.94 -5.73 -17.16
C PRO A 71 -9.53 -6.86 -16.33
N SER A 72 -8.73 -7.39 -15.39
CA SER A 72 -9.21 -8.40 -14.45
C SER A 72 -10.25 -7.80 -13.50
N ARG A 73 -11.12 -8.65 -12.93
CA ARG A 73 -12.12 -8.21 -11.95
C ARG A 73 -11.50 -7.46 -10.77
N GLN A 74 -10.36 -7.93 -10.26
CA GLN A 74 -9.62 -7.26 -9.18
C GLN A 74 -9.12 -5.88 -9.59
N PHE A 75 -8.73 -5.71 -10.86
CA PHE A 75 -8.28 -4.42 -11.38
C PHE A 75 -9.43 -3.42 -11.49
N LEU A 76 -10.61 -3.87 -11.94
CA LEU A 76 -11.81 -3.03 -12.00
C LEU A 76 -12.26 -2.59 -10.60
N GLU A 77 -12.33 -3.54 -9.66
CA GLU A 77 -12.68 -3.23 -8.26
C GLU A 77 -11.69 -2.23 -7.64
N ARG A 78 -10.40 -2.33 -7.99
CA ARG A 78 -9.37 -1.37 -7.58
C ARG A 78 -9.49 -0.02 -8.26
N ALA A 79 -9.74 0.02 -9.56
CA ALA A 79 -9.91 1.29 -10.28
C ALA A 79 -11.04 2.13 -9.66
N ASP A 80 -12.12 1.50 -9.19
CA ASP A 80 -13.23 2.22 -8.56
C ASP A 80 -13.00 2.53 -7.07
N THR A 81 -12.20 1.72 -6.35
CA THR A 81 -12.06 1.80 -4.87
C THR A 81 -10.71 2.40 -4.41
N GLU A 82 -9.63 2.30 -5.18
CA GLU A 82 -8.27 2.72 -4.77
C GLU A 82 -8.07 4.23 -4.71
N ASN A 83 -8.92 5.02 -5.35
CA ASN A 83 -8.79 6.48 -5.38
C ASN A 83 -9.65 7.20 -4.34
N CYS A 84 -10.22 6.46 -3.39
CA CYS A 84 -10.78 7.04 -2.18
C CYS A 84 -9.66 7.56 -1.26
N GLU A 85 -9.92 8.66 -0.56
CA GLU A 85 -9.03 9.21 0.46
C GLU A 85 -8.63 8.14 1.50
N GLU A 86 -9.59 7.29 1.89
CA GLU A 86 -9.39 6.17 2.81
C GLU A 86 -8.31 5.19 2.30
N THR A 87 -8.41 4.75 1.05
CA THR A 87 -7.47 3.78 0.47
C THR A 87 -6.06 4.36 0.34
N ILE A 88 -5.96 5.65 -0.02
CA ILE A 88 -4.67 6.36 -0.08
C ILE A 88 -4.03 6.42 1.31
N VAL A 89 -4.82 6.76 2.33
CA VAL A 89 -4.34 6.83 3.72
C VAL A 89 -3.92 5.45 4.22
N HIS A 90 -4.68 4.39 3.93
CA HIS A 90 -4.30 3.02 4.29
C HIS A 90 -3.00 2.58 3.60
N ALA A 91 -2.89 2.78 2.29
CA ALA A 91 -1.68 2.43 1.55
C ALA A 91 -0.44 3.22 2.05
N ALA A 92 -0.61 4.51 2.34
CA ALA A 92 0.46 5.36 2.86
C ALA A 92 0.89 4.95 4.29
N LEU A 93 -0.07 4.61 5.15
CA LEU A 93 0.20 4.10 6.49
C LEU A 93 0.95 2.77 6.43
N ASP A 94 0.47 1.83 5.60
CA ASP A 94 1.07 0.52 5.40
C ASP A 94 2.53 0.64 4.93
N HIS A 95 2.76 1.48 3.92
CA HIS A 95 4.09 1.75 3.39
C HIS A 95 5.02 2.35 4.46
N SER A 96 4.53 3.33 5.23
CA SER A 96 5.32 4.00 6.28
C SER A 96 5.71 3.04 7.40
N MET A 97 4.77 2.20 7.84
CA MET A 97 4.98 1.18 8.86
C MET A 97 5.91 0.08 8.39
N GLN A 98 5.73 -0.40 7.15
CA GLN A 98 6.58 -1.44 6.56
C GLN A 98 8.01 -0.95 6.39
N ARG A 99 8.21 0.29 5.94
CA ARG A 99 9.54 0.90 5.84
C ARG A 99 10.21 1.00 7.20
N SER A 100 9.50 1.53 8.20
CA SER A 100 10.03 1.66 9.57
C SER A 100 10.38 0.30 10.19
N ALA A 101 9.59 -0.74 9.91
CA ALA A 101 9.90 -2.10 10.32
C ALA A 101 11.16 -2.63 9.63
N ASN A 102 11.29 -2.45 8.31
CA ASN A 102 12.45 -2.88 7.54
C ASN A 102 13.73 -2.18 7.99
N ASP A 103 13.68 -0.86 8.22
CA ASP A 103 14.83 -0.09 8.71
C ASP A 103 15.29 -0.62 10.08
N HIS A 104 14.34 -0.95 10.95
CA HIS A 104 14.64 -1.53 12.26
C HIS A 104 15.26 -2.93 12.13
N LEU A 105 14.74 -3.78 11.24
CA LEU A 105 15.29 -5.11 10.98
C LEU A 105 16.69 -5.05 10.37
N HIS A 106 16.92 -4.13 9.44
CA HIS A 106 18.23 -3.92 8.82
C HIS A 106 19.26 -3.41 9.84
N ARG A 107 18.84 -2.52 10.76
CA ARG A 107 19.70 -2.00 11.82
C ARG A 107 20.08 -3.05 12.87
N PHE A 108 19.22 -4.04 13.09
CA PHE A 108 19.39 -5.08 14.10
C PHE A 108 19.28 -6.49 13.48
N PRO A 109 20.32 -6.95 12.76
CA PRO A 109 20.28 -8.20 11.98
C PRO A 109 20.26 -9.48 12.83
N THR A 110 20.63 -9.41 14.11
CA THR A 110 20.47 -10.51 15.08
C THR A 110 19.03 -11.02 15.21
N PHE A 111 18.07 -10.28 14.66
CA PHE A 111 16.65 -10.58 14.63
C PHE A 111 16.17 -11.38 13.40
N SER A 112 17.05 -11.58 12.41
CA SER A 112 16.71 -12.13 11.09
C SER A 112 16.40 -13.63 11.07
N SER A 113 16.87 -14.41 12.06
CA SER A 113 16.75 -15.87 12.01
C SER A 113 15.37 -16.41 12.41
N SER A 114 14.58 -15.63 13.16
CA SER A 114 13.23 -16.04 13.62
C SER A 114 12.09 -15.36 12.86
N LEU A 115 12.38 -14.35 12.03
CA LEU A 115 11.37 -13.60 11.28
C LEU A 115 11.41 -13.97 9.79
N LYS A 116 10.36 -14.65 9.31
CA LYS A 116 10.00 -14.55 7.89
C LYS A 116 9.54 -13.12 7.63
N SER A 117 10.52 -12.29 7.26
CA SER A 117 10.55 -10.82 7.17
C SER A 117 9.30 -10.10 6.64
N GLY A 118 8.43 -10.74 5.86
CA GLY A 118 7.24 -10.12 5.28
C GLY A 118 5.94 -10.33 6.06
N ILE A 119 5.85 -11.38 6.88
CA ILE A 119 4.57 -11.81 7.47
C ILE A 119 4.24 -11.00 8.73
N VAL A 120 5.23 -10.72 9.56
CA VAL A 120 5.05 -10.01 10.84
C VAL A 120 4.72 -8.53 10.62
N ALA A 121 5.47 -7.85 9.74
CA ALA A 121 5.18 -6.45 9.41
C ALA A 121 3.78 -6.31 8.81
N ARG A 122 3.42 -7.19 7.85
CA ARG A 122 2.07 -7.24 7.29
C ARG A 122 1.01 -7.58 8.34
N ALA A 123 1.28 -8.48 9.28
CA ALA A 123 0.32 -8.87 10.32
C ALA A 123 0.06 -7.73 11.32
N VAL A 124 1.10 -7.01 11.77
CA VAL A 124 0.96 -5.87 12.67
C VAL A 124 0.20 -4.73 12.00
N VAL A 125 0.50 -4.48 10.72
CA VAL A 125 -0.18 -3.48 9.90
C VAL A 125 -1.65 -3.84 9.68
N ARG A 126 -1.96 -5.09 9.25
CA ARG A 126 -3.34 -5.57 9.09
C ARG A 126 -4.14 -5.49 10.39
N GLN A 127 -3.54 -5.89 11.50
CA GLN A 127 -4.22 -5.94 12.79
C GLN A 127 -4.57 -4.53 13.30
N LYS A 128 -3.78 -3.51 12.95
CA LYS A 128 -4.09 -2.12 13.30
C LYS A 128 -5.08 -1.44 12.36
N ILE A 129 -5.01 -1.71 11.06
CA ILE A 129 -6.04 -1.23 10.12
C ILE A 129 -7.42 -1.69 10.58
N GLN A 130 -7.55 -2.97 10.96
CA GLN A 130 -8.81 -3.58 11.39
C GLN A 130 -9.32 -3.09 12.76
N ILE A 131 -8.50 -2.38 13.55
CA ILE A 131 -8.91 -1.78 14.84
C ILE A 131 -9.35 -0.31 14.65
N CYS A 132 -8.96 0.32 13.53
CA CYS A 132 -9.29 1.70 13.21
C CYS A 132 -10.49 1.85 12.25
N THR A 133 -11.04 0.73 11.75
CA THR A 133 -12.31 0.65 11.00
C THR A 133 -13.41 0.11 11.90
#